data_AF-A0A5B8CT54-F1
#
_entry.id   AF-A0A5B8CT54-F1
#
_cell.length_a   1.000
_cell.length_b   1.000
_cell.length_c   1.000
_cell.angle_alpha   90.00
_cell.angle_beta   90.00
_cell.angle_gamma   90.00
#
_symmetry.space_group_name_H-M   'P 1'
#
loop_
_entity.id
_entity.type
_entity.pdbx_description
1 polymer ?
#
loop_
_entity_poly.entity_id
_entity_poly.type
_entity_poly.pdbx_seq_one_letter_code
_entity_poly.pdbx_strand_id
1 'polypeptide(L)'
;MERKQIDQRFSISDQLSESDLDTLAAEGIRLVVNFRPDGEGGDAQPLSEALATKAAALGMAYAHIPVVPNQIQPAHILQLQGLLAQHPGAAIGFCRTGNRANQVYQQALQAPATTKPACCSQAGTETQVGLLNTVKAWFKP
;
A
#
# COMPACT_ATOMS: atom_id res chain seq x y z
N MET A 1 -10.32 0.26 -16.65
CA MET A 1 -9.63 1.16 -15.70
C MET A 1 -9.72 2.61 -16.14
N GLU A 2 -9.90 3.53 -15.20
CA GLU A 2 -9.59 4.96 -15.34
C GLU A 2 -8.36 5.26 -14.48
N ARG A 3 -7.23 5.62 -15.11
CA ARG A 3 -5.95 5.89 -14.45
C ARG A 3 -5.64 7.38 -14.48
N LYS A 4 -5.31 7.94 -13.31
CA LYS A 4 -4.86 9.32 -13.16
C LYS A 4 -3.46 9.35 -12.60
N GLN A 5 -2.54 10.01 -13.30
CA GLN A 5 -1.19 10.22 -12.81
C GLN A 5 -1.17 11.35 -11.76
N ILE A 6 -0.52 11.11 -10.62
CA ILE A 6 -0.35 12.12 -9.57
C ILE A 6 1.03 12.76 -9.67
N ASP A 7 2.07 11.95 -9.88
CA ASP A 7 3.42 12.41 -10.19
C ASP A 7 4.17 11.40 -11.07
N GLN A 8 5.47 11.59 -11.23
CA GLN A 8 6.31 10.75 -12.09
C GLN A 8 6.39 9.28 -11.63
N ARG A 9 6.17 9.00 -10.35
CA ARG A 9 6.35 7.67 -9.73
C ARG A 9 5.04 7.07 -9.24
N PHE A 10 4.00 7.86 -9.03
CA PHE A 10 2.74 7.39 -8.48
C PHE A 10 1.53 7.77 -9.34
N SER A 11 0.68 6.79 -9.58
CA SER A 11 -0.62 6.96 -10.23
C SER A 11 -1.72 6.33 -9.39
N ILE A 12 -2.95 6.77 -9.62
CA ILE A 12 -4.14 6.21 -8.97
C ILE A 12 -5.12 5.67 -10.00
N SER A 13 -5.96 4.74 -9.60
CA SER A 13 -7.04 4.22 -10.44
C SER A 13 -8.29 3.84 -9.65
N ASP A 14 -9.39 3.65 -10.39
CA ASP A 14 -10.58 2.95 -9.92
C ASP A 14 -10.31 1.44 -9.75
N GLN A 15 -11.36 0.63 -9.62
CA GLN A 15 -11.20 -0.80 -9.40
C GLN A 15 -10.40 -1.45 -10.54
N LEU A 16 -9.30 -2.12 -10.18
CA LEU A 16 -8.50 -2.91 -11.12
C LEU A 16 -9.06 -4.34 -11.26
N SER A 17 -8.99 -4.85 -12.48
CA SER A 17 -9.18 -6.25 -12.84
C SER A 17 -7.84 -6.96 -13.05
N GLU A 18 -7.85 -8.29 -13.17
CA GLU A 18 -6.64 -9.06 -13.49
C GLU A 18 -6.04 -8.68 -14.86
N SER A 19 -6.88 -8.36 -15.85
CA SER A 19 -6.43 -7.90 -17.17
C SER A 19 -5.81 -6.50 -17.13
N ASP A 20 -6.24 -5.63 -16.22
CA ASP A 20 -5.59 -4.34 -16.03
C ASP A 20 -4.16 -4.53 -15.49
N LEU A 21 -3.92 -5.56 -14.68
CA LEU A 21 -2.57 -5.89 -14.19
C LEU A 21 -1.62 -6.28 -15.34
N ASP A 22 -2.08 -7.05 -16.32
CA ASP A 22 -1.28 -7.37 -17.52
C ASP A 22 -0.85 -6.09 -18.26
N THR A 23 -1.77 -5.14 -18.40
CA THR A 23 -1.50 -3.85 -19.05
C THR A 23 -0.51 -3.01 -18.24
N LEU A 24 -0.71 -2.92 -16.92
CA LEU A 24 0.16 -2.17 -16.01
C LEU A 24 1.59 -2.73 -15.96
N ALA A 25 1.74 -4.05 -16.01
CA ALA A 25 3.05 -4.68 -16.08
C ALA A 25 3.80 -4.31 -17.37
N ALA A 26 3.09 -4.29 -18.51
CA ALA A 26 3.64 -3.86 -19.80
C ALA A 26 4.03 -2.37 -19.81
N GLU A 27 3.28 -1.53 -19.09
CA GLU A 27 3.59 -0.11 -18.86
C GLU A 27 4.76 0.12 -17.88
N GLY A 28 5.31 -0.94 -17.29
CA GLY A 28 6.46 -0.87 -16.39
C GLY A 28 6.12 -0.53 -14.94
N ILE A 29 4.85 -0.63 -14.54
CA ILE A 29 4.45 -0.56 -13.13
C ILE A 29 5.03 -1.76 -12.39
N ARG A 30 5.59 -1.50 -11.20
CA ARG A 30 6.27 -2.52 -10.37
C ARG A 30 5.64 -2.70 -9.00
N LEU A 31 4.79 -1.78 -8.56
CA LEU A 31 4.10 -1.86 -7.28
C LEU A 31 2.62 -1.51 -7.46
N VAL A 32 1.74 -2.39 -6.98
CA VAL A 32 0.29 -2.19 -6.92
C VAL A 32 -0.14 -2.15 -5.46
N VAL A 33 -0.87 -1.09 -5.06
CA VAL A 33 -1.38 -0.91 -3.69
C VAL A 33 -2.91 -0.87 -3.70
N ASN A 34 -3.54 -1.86 -3.08
CA ASN A 34 -4.98 -1.95 -2.94
C ASN A 34 -5.44 -1.30 -1.62
N PHE A 35 -6.19 -0.22 -1.71
CA PHE A 35 -6.79 0.46 -0.55
C PHE A 35 -8.24 0.05 -0.28
N ARG A 36 -8.79 -0.88 -1.05
CA ARG A 36 -10.16 -1.38 -0.94
C ARG A 36 -10.21 -2.64 -0.06
N PRO A 37 -10.98 -2.64 1.03
CA PRO A 37 -11.33 -3.87 1.74
C PRO A 37 -12.02 -4.87 0.82
N ASP A 38 -11.74 -6.17 1.00
CA ASP A 38 -12.43 -7.23 0.27
C ASP A 38 -13.93 -7.27 0.66
N GLY A 39 -14.78 -7.61 -0.30
CA GLY A 39 -16.22 -7.71 -0.12
C GLY A 39 -17.00 -6.39 -0.13
N GLU A 40 -16.33 -5.22 -0.22
CA GLU A 40 -17.03 -3.91 -0.28
C GLU A 40 -17.97 -3.79 -1.50
N GLY A 41 -17.62 -4.42 -2.62
CA GLY A 41 -18.42 -4.43 -3.85
C GLY A 41 -19.30 -5.65 -4.08
N GLY A 42 -19.42 -6.54 -3.09
CA GLY A 42 -20.03 -7.86 -3.28
C GLY A 42 -19.25 -8.74 -4.25
N ASP A 43 -19.93 -9.73 -4.85
CA ASP A 43 -19.31 -10.81 -5.64
C ASP A 43 -18.59 -10.32 -6.91
N ALA A 44 -18.95 -9.14 -7.41
CA ALA A 44 -18.31 -8.54 -8.58
C ALA A 44 -16.95 -7.91 -8.26
N GLN A 45 -16.58 -7.77 -6.98
CA GLN A 45 -15.26 -7.28 -6.59
C GLN A 45 -14.23 -8.42 -6.68
N PRO A 46 -13.16 -8.25 -7.47
CA PRO A 46 -12.03 -9.17 -7.44
C PRO A 46 -11.42 -9.19 -6.04
N LEU A 47 -11.18 -10.40 -5.51
CA LEU A 47 -10.51 -10.56 -4.23
C LEU A 47 -9.05 -10.08 -4.33
N SER A 48 -8.59 -9.41 -3.27
CA SER A 48 -7.21 -8.96 -3.12
C SER A 48 -6.20 -10.08 -3.35
N GLU A 49 -6.49 -11.29 -2.87
CA GLU A 49 -5.65 -12.48 -3.05
C GLU A 49 -5.48 -12.89 -4.53
N ALA A 50 -6.55 -12.83 -5.32
CA ALA A 50 -6.50 -13.15 -6.74
C ALA A 50 -5.63 -12.14 -7.50
N LEU A 51 -5.83 -10.85 -7.22
CA LEU A 51 -5.02 -9.77 -7.79
C LEU A 51 -3.54 -9.86 -7.35
N ALA A 52 -3.29 -10.24 -6.09
CA ALA A 52 -1.93 -10.43 -5.58
C ALA A 52 -1.21 -11.58 -6.30
N THR A 53 -1.90 -12.71 -6.50
CA THR A 53 -1.38 -13.87 -7.22
C THR A 53 -1.03 -13.51 -8.67
N LYS A 54 -1.93 -12.80 -9.35
CA LYS A 54 -1.70 -12.32 -10.71
C LYS A 54 -0.55 -11.32 -10.80
N ALA A 55 -0.48 -10.36 -9.87
CA ALA A 55 0.61 -9.39 -9.81
C ALA A 55 1.98 -10.07 -9.60
N ALA A 56 2.04 -11.07 -8.71
CA ALA A 56 3.25 -11.84 -8.46
C ALA A 56 3.69 -12.63 -9.71
N ALA A 57 2.75 -13.24 -10.45
CA ALA A 57 3.04 -13.93 -11.70
C ALA A 57 3.63 -13.00 -12.79
N LEU A 58 3.30 -11.72 -12.73
CA LEU A 58 3.82 -10.67 -13.63
C LEU A 58 5.10 -10.00 -13.11
N GLY A 59 5.63 -10.44 -11.96
CA GLY A 59 6.82 -9.85 -11.34
C GLY A 59 6.59 -8.46 -10.73
N MET A 60 5.35 -8.14 -10.38
CA MET A 60 4.99 -6.92 -9.67
C MET A 60 4.83 -7.19 -8.17
N ALA A 61 5.22 -6.23 -7.35
CA ALA A 61 4.88 -6.24 -5.93
C ALA A 61 3.42 -5.83 -5.73
N TYR A 62 2.75 -6.49 -4.79
CA TYR A 62 1.38 -6.19 -4.43
C TYR A 62 1.28 -5.95 -2.92
N ALA A 63 0.56 -4.91 -2.52
CA ALA A 63 0.28 -4.61 -1.12
C ALA A 63 -1.20 -4.32 -0.90
N HIS A 64 -1.77 -4.90 0.15
CA HIS A 64 -3.15 -4.65 0.57
C HIS A 64 -3.17 -3.83 1.86
N ILE A 65 -3.69 -2.61 1.77
CA ILE A 65 -3.84 -1.68 2.91
C ILE A 65 -5.33 -1.31 2.97
N PRO A 66 -6.21 -2.15 3.52
CA PRO A 66 -7.65 -1.91 3.48
C PRO A 66 -8.01 -0.65 4.28
N VAL A 67 -8.53 0.37 3.60
CA VAL A 67 -8.95 1.63 4.24
C VAL A 67 -10.47 1.75 4.17
N VAL A 68 -11.10 1.80 5.34
CA VAL A 68 -12.54 2.09 5.46
C VAL A 68 -12.80 3.55 5.05
N PRO A 69 -13.86 3.84 4.29
CA PRO A 69 -14.19 5.22 3.90
C PRO A 69 -14.19 6.18 5.10
N ASN A 70 -13.56 7.35 4.91
CA ASN A 70 -13.41 8.39 5.93
C ASN A 70 -12.61 8.01 7.19
N GLN A 71 -11.90 6.87 7.19
CA GLN A 71 -11.10 6.38 8.32
C GLN A 71 -9.63 6.16 7.91
N ILE A 72 -9.00 7.21 7.39
CA ILE A 72 -7.55 7.18 7.12
C ILE A 72 -6.81 7.35 8.44
N GLN A 73 -5.97 6.37 8.77
CA GLN A 73 -5.15 6.38 9.98
C GLN A 73 -3.67 6.62 9.65
N PRO A 74 -2.90 7.16 10.61
CA PRO A 74 -1.45 7.36 10.45
C PRO A 74 -0.71 6.09 10.03
N ALA A 75 -1.17 4.91 10.47
CA ALA A 75 -0.59 3.63 10.08
C ALA A 75 -0.63 3.39 8.56
N HIS A 76 -1.73 3.74 7.88
CA HIS A 76 -1.86 3.58 6.42
C HIS A 76 -0.84 4.45 5.67
N ILE A 77 -0.59 5.65 6.19
CA ILE A 77 0.38 6.60 5.64
C ILE A 77 1.79 6.04 5.76
N LEU A 78 2.15 5.55 6.95
CA LEU A 78 3.47 4.96 7.22
C LEU A 78 3.71 3.69 6.39
N GLN A 79 2.69 2.84 6.24
CA GLN A 79 2.77 1.66 5.38
C GLN A 79 3.03 2.05 3.92
N LEU A 80 2.31 3.04 3.39
CA LEU A 80 2.52 3.51 2.02
C LEU A 80 3.91 4.12 1.84
N GLN A 81 4.37 4.96 2.76
CA GLN A 81 5.74 5.52 2.73
C GLN A 81 6.79 4.41 2.72
N GLY A 82 6.64 3.40 3.59
CA GLY A 82 7.55 2.26 3.65
C GLY A 82 7.58 1.45 2.35
N LEU A 83 6.43 1.24 1.70
CA LEU A 83 6.35 0.54 0.42
C LEU A 83 7.01 1.34 -0.71
N LEU A 84 6.75 2.65 -0.79
CA LEU A 84 7.34 3.52 -1.82
C LEU A 84 8.85 3.70 -1.67
N ALA A 85 9.37 3.58 -0.43
CA ALA A 85 10.80 3.55 -0.16
C ALA A 85 11.45 2.22 -0.57
N GLN A 86 10.77 1.09 -0.34
CA GLN A 86 11.26 -0.24 -0.72
C GLN A 86 11.17 -0.50 -2.22
N HIS A 87 10.21 0.14 -2.90
CA HIS A 87 9.98 -0.02 -4.34
C HIS A 87 10.21 1.32 -5.07
N PRO A 88 11.45 1.60 -5.51
CA PRO A 88 11.77 2.87 -6.18
C PRO A 88 11.12 3.04 -7.57
N GLY A 89 10.50 1.99 -8.12
CA GLY A 89 9.85 2.01 -9.44
C GLY A 89 8.50 2.74 -9.48
N ALA A 90 7.87 2.68 -10.64
CA ALA A 90 6.53 3.23 -10.83
C ALA A 90 5.49 2.40 -10.05
N ALA A 91 4.63 3.08 -9.33
CA ALA A 91 3.63 2.50 -8.44
C ALA A 91 2.22 3.00 -8.80
N ILE A 92 1.23 2.16 -8.52
CA ILE A 92 -0.18 2.49 -8.67
C ILE A 92 -0.97 2.13 -7.41
N GLY A 93 -1.81 3.06 -6.95
CA GLY A 93 -2.75 2.84 -5.86
C GLY A 93 -4.19 2.83 -6.36
N PHE A 94 -5.00 1.88 -5.94
CA PHE A 94 -6.40 1.82 -6.35
C PHE A 94 -7.37 1.59 -5.20
N CYS A 95 -8.63 1.94 -5.41
CA CYS A 95 -9.72 1.53 -4.52
C CYS A 95 -11.01 1.33 -5.33
N ARG A 96 -12.18 1.73 -4.83
CA ARG A 96 -13.41 1.75 -5.63
C ARG A 96 -13.40 2.85 -6.72
N THR A 97 -12.93 4.05 -6.37
CA THR A 97 -12.96 5.24 -7.25
C THR A 97 -11.62 6.01 -7.26
N GLY A 98 -10.54 5.45 -6.71
CA GLY A 98 -9.24 6.11 -6.58
C GLY A 98 -9.11 7.15 -5.46
N ASN A 99 -10.22 7.65 -4.88
CA ASN A 99 -10.17 8.73 -3.88
C ASN A 99 -9.36 8.39 -2.62
N ARG A 100 -9.51 7.17 -2.09
CA ARG A 100 -8.74 6.74 -0.89
C ARG A 100 -7.24 6.72 -1.17
N ALA A 101 -6.85 6.15 -2.31
CA ALA A 101 -5.44 6.11 -2.74
C ALA A 101 -4.86 7.52 -2.86
N ASN A 102 -5.62 8.44 -3.46
CA ASN A 102 -5.20 9.85 -3.54
C ASN A 102 -5.01 10.47 -2.15
N GLN A 103 -5.99 10.35 -1.26
CA GLN A 103 -5.92 10.97 0.06
C GLN A 103 -4.76 10.44 0.91
N VAL A 104 -4.55 9.11 0.94
CA VAL A 104 -3.42 8.51 1.67
C VAL A 104 -2.10 8.96 1.06
N TYR A 105 -2.00 9.01 -0.27
CA TYR A 105 -0.79 9.47 -0.95
C TYR A 105 -0.47 10.95 -0.67
N GLN A 106 -1.45 11.84 -0.77
CA GLN A 106 -1.26 13.26 -0.46
C GLN A 106 -0.83 13.47 0.99
N GLN A 107 -1.40 12.72 1.94
CA GLN A 107 -0.97 12.77 3.33
C GLN A 107 0.44 12.19 3.52
N ALA A 108 0.81 11.14 2.77
CA ALA A 108 2.15 10.57 2.79
C ALA A 108 3.23 11.52 2.26
N LEU A 109 2.90 12.42 1.33
CA LEU A 109 3.81 13.46 0.86
C LEU A 109 4.02 14.58 1.89
N GLN A 110 2.99 14.88 2.69
CA GLN A 110 3.03 15.94 3.68
C GLN A 110 3.57 15.48 5.04
N ALA A 111 3.42 14.19 5.36
CA ALA A 111 3.95 13.62 6.57
C ALA A 111 5.49 13.58 6.51
N PRO A 112 6.20 14.01 7.57
CA PRO A 112 7.64 13.84 7.62
C PRO A 112 7.94 12.35 7.46
N ALA A 113 8.82 12.01 6.50
CA ALA A 113 9.35 10.66 6.38
C ALA A 113 9.86 10.29 7.77
N THR A 114 9.32 9.21 8.35
CA THR A 114 9.67 8.83 9.72
C THR A 114 11.17 8.54 9.78
N THR A 115 11.94 9.55 10.19
CA THR A 115 13.25 9.36 10.73
C THR A 115 13.07 8.35 11.85
N LYS A 116 13.79 7.23 11.76
CA LYS A 116 14.05 6.27 12.84
C LYS A 116 13.83 6.94 14.20
N PRO A 117 13.03 6.36 15.13
CA PRO A 117 12.80 6.99 16.43
C PRO A 117 14.15 7.36 17.02
N ALA A 118 14.31 8.64 17.39
CA ALA A 118 15.51 9.11 18.06
C ALA A 118 15.70 8.25 19.31
N CYS A 119 16.64 7.31 19.24
CA CYS A 119 16.96 6.31 20.25
C CYS A 119 17.39 6.92 21.60
N CYS A 120 17.58 8.24 21.69
CA CYS A 120 18.04 8.90 22.91
C CYS A 120 17.36 10.27 23.02
N SER A 121 16.20 10.37 23.69
CA SER A 121 15.75 11.61 24.37
C SER A 121 14.47 11.40 25.19
N GLN A 122 14.33 10.31 25.94
CA GLN A 122 13.49 10.32 27.15
C GLN A 122 14.15 9.45 28.22
N ALA A 123 14.88 10.11 29.13
CA ALA A 123 15.18 9.56 30.44
C ALA A 123 13.88 9.66 31.27
N GLY A 124 13.39 8.53 31.78
CA GLY A 124 12.18 8.50 32.60
C GLY A 124 11.62 7.11 32.85
N THR A 125 12.33 6.34 33.70
CA THR A 125 11.82 5.37 34.69
C THR A 125 10.57 4.52 34.40
N GLU A 126 10.82 3.20 34.36
CA GLU A 126 10.18 2.19 35.24
C GLU A 126 8.95 1.40 34.72
N THR A 127 9.26 0.12 34.40
CA THR A 127 8.49 -1.11 34.67
C THR A 127 7.14 -1.32 33.98
N GLN A 128 7.11 -2.20 32.96
CA GLN A 128 6.43 -3.50 33.09
C GLN A 128 6.88 -4.50 32.01
N VAL A 129 7.28 -5.68 32.49
CA VAL A 129 7.71 -6.88 31.77
C VAL A 129 6.52 -7.52 31.03
N GLY A 130 6.73 -8.05 29.82
CA GLY A 130 5.87 -9.14 29.33
C GLY A 130 5.70 -9.30 27.82
N LEU A 131 6.44 -10.28 27.30
CA LEU A 131 6.01 -11.27 26.29
C LEU A 131 5.84 -10.86 24.80
N LEU A 132 6.70 -11.52 24.00
CA LEU A 132 6.50 -12.07 22.66
C LEU A 132 6.82 -11.18 21.44
N ASN A 133 8.11 -11.24 21.08
CA ASN A 133 8.53 -11.48 19.69
C ASN A 133 7.62 -12.53 19.01
N THR A 134 7.18 -12.25 17.78
CA THR A 134 7.40 -13.06 16.55
C THR A 134 6.29 -12.78 15.52
N VAL A 135 6.64 -12.21 14.37
CA VAL A 135 6.13 -12.60 13.04
C VAL A 135 7.10 -12.03 12.00
N LYS A 136 8.14 -12.80 11.66
CA LYS A 136 8.27 -13.65 10.47
C LYS A 136 8.42 -12.85 9.17
N ALA A 137 9.66 -12.91 8.67
CA ALA A 137 10.11 -12.44 7.36
C ALA A 137 9.43 -13.23 6.23
N TRP A 138 8.82 -12.51 5.31
CA TRP A 138 8.34 -13.01 4.03
C TRP A 138 9.23 -12.42 2.94
N PHE A 139 10.44 -12.94 2.77
CA PHE A 139 11.22 -12.87 1.52
C PHE A 139 12.59 -13.53 1.75
N LYS A 140 12.83 -14.65 1.07
CA LYS A 140 14.14 -14.98 0.47
C LYS A 140 14.00 -16.19 -0.50
N PRO A 141 14.88 -16.26 -1.52
CA PRO A 141 14.67 -16.89 -2.83
C PRO A 141 14.82 -18.41 -2.85
#